data_AF-A0A9P5RRN6-F1
#
_entry.id   AF-A0A9P5RRN6-F1
#
_cell.length_a   1.000
_cell.length_b   1.000
_cell.length_c   1.000
_cell.angle_alpha   90.00
_cell.angle_beta   90.00
_cell.angle_gamma   90.00
#
_symmetry.space_group_name_H-M   'P 1'
#
loop_
_entity.id
_entity.type
_entity.pdbx_description
1 polymer ?
#
loop_
_entity_poly.entity_id
_entity_poly.type
_entity_poly.pdbx_seq_one_letter_code
_entity_poly.pdbx_strand_id
1 'polypeptide(L)'
;MTIGLQLFEIVDGKTRQKSFSPMVWRSKLALNHKNVTYETIPVTFLDIPTLIPKVCPNVTAPTVPTLKIADGEGLQDSLAIAEYVERNYPKGPSIFGQSPSEKNLQLFFESYVSSRLHPAIQRLVFIEMYEDQDADNAAYFKSSREKGGKTLEQLGGDQAQNLKELKDNLG
;
A
#
# COMPACT_ATOMS: atom_id res chain seq x y z
N MET A 1 -5.20 22.08 19.29
CA MET A 1 -4.09 21.23 18.84
C MET A 1 -4.36 20.91 17.39
N THR A 2 -3.53 21.38 16.46
CA THR A 2 -3.64 20.98 15.05
C THR A 2 -3.29 19.50 15.01
N ILE A 3 -4.28 18.64 14.80
CA ILE A 3 -4.05 17.21 14.66
C ILE A 3 -3.26 17.03 13.36
N GLY A 4 -2.03 16.54 13.47
CA GLY A 4 -1.20 16.26 12.29
C GLY A 4 -1.79 15.10 11.49
N LEU A 5 -1.51 15.07 10.18
CA LEU A 5 -1.91 13.95 9.33
C LEU A 5 -1.37 12.64 9.88
N GLN A 6 -2.17 11.57 9.86
CA GLN A 6 -1.73 10.23 10.27
C GLN A 6 -1.89 9.26 9.11
N LEU A 7 -0.82 8.58 8.70
CA LEU A 7 -0.83 7.57 7.65
C LEU A 7 -0.81 6.18 8.28
N PHE A 8 -1.89 5.43 8.13
CA PHE A 8 -1.99 4.05 8.55
C PHE A 8 -1.26 3.16 7.54
N GLU A 9 -0.22 2.47 8.00
CA GLU A 9 0.59 1.57 7.17
C GLU A 9 0.55 0.13 7.67
N ILE A 10 0.49 -0.82 6.74
CA ILE A 10 0.62 -2.22 7.10
C ILE A 10 2.08 -2.59 7.37
N VAL A 11 2.32 -3.22 8.52
CA VAL A 11 3.61 -3.72 8.97
C VAL A 11 3.54 -5.22 9.31
N ASP A 12 4.70 -5.84 9.52
CA ASP A 12 4.80 -7.21 9.98
C ASP A 12 4.20 -7.44 11.38
N GLY A 13 3.64 -8.62 11.62
CA GLY A 13 3.04 -8.96 12.91
C GLY A 13 4.05 -9.13 14.05
N LYS A 14 5.28 -9.58 13.77
CA LYS A 14 6.27 -9.90 14.81
C LYS A 14 6.86 -8.68 15.49
N THR A 15 7.32 -7.71 14.71
CA THR A 15 8.08 -6.54 15.18
C THR A 15 7.30 -5.24 14.99
N ARG A 16 6.34 -5.23 14.06
CA ARG A 16 5.58 -4.04 13.66
C ARG A 16 6.46 -2.91 13.14
N GLN A 17 7.60 -3.23 12.51
CA GLN A 17 8.58 -2.27 12.02
C GLN A 17 8.75 -2.30 10.49
N LYS A 18 8.50 -3.44 9.85
CA LYS A 18 8.72 -3.62 8.40
C LYS A 18 7.45 -3.34 7.62
N SER A 19 7.42 -2.21 6.91
CA SER A 19 6.36 -1.87 5.96
C SER A 19 6.66 -2.44 4.58
N PHE A 20 5.80 -3.34 4.09
CA PHE A 20 6.00 -4.08 2.85
C PHE A 20 4.99 -3.72 1.73
N SER A 21 3.98 -2.89 2.02
CA SER A 21 2.94 -2.57 1.03
C SER A 21 3.44 -1.53 0.01
N PRO A 22 3.46 -1.87 -1.29
CA PRO A 22 3.82 -0.89 -2.32
C PRO A 22 2.83 0.28 -2.36
N MET A 23 1.57 0.08 -2.00
CA MET A 23 0.56 1.14 -1.97
C MET A 23 0.84 2.14 -0.84
N VAL A 24 1.27 1.66 0.32
CA VAL A 24 1.70 2.53 1.43
C VAL A 24 2.89 3.36 0.99
N TRP A 25 3.89 2.74 0.36
CA TRP A 25 5.08 3.44 -0.12
C TRP A 25 4.74 4.55 -1.12
N ARG A 26 3.76 4.36 -2.01
CA ARG A 26 3.27 5.43 -2.88
C ARG A 26 2.76 6.64 -2.10
N SER A 27 1.95 6.43 -1.06
CA SER A 27 1.47 7.53 -0.21
C SER A 27 2.59 8.21 0.59
N LYS A 28 3.53 7.43 1.15
CA LYS A 28 4.72 7.97 1.84
C LYS A 28 5.56 8.83 0.89
N LEU A 29 5.80 8.35 -0.34
CA LEU A 29 6.53 9.09 -1.36
C LEU A 29 5.81 10.37 -1.78
N ALA A 30 4.48 10.35 -1.95
CA ALA A 30 3.70 11.55 -2.26
C ALA A 30 3.81 12.61 -1.16
N LEU A 31 3.61 12.22 0.11
CA LEU A 31 3.74 13.10 1.28
C LEU A 31 5.16 13.68 1.39
N ASN A 32 6.18 12.81 1.28
CA ASN A 32 7.58 13.22 1.36
C ASN A 32 7.98 14.13 0.19
N HIS A 33 7.51 13.85 -1.04
CA HIS A 33 7.78 14.66 -2.22
C HIS A 33 7.28 16.10 -2.08
N LYS A 34 6.15 16.29 -1.37
CA LYS A 34 5.59 17.61 -1.06
C LYS A 34 6.04 18.17 0.30
N ASN A 35 7.01 17.53 0.97
CA ASN A 35 7.50 17.90 2.31
C ASN A 35 6.36 18.04 3.34
N VAL A 36 5.35 17.18 3.26
CA VAL A 36 4.24 17.15 4.21
C VAL A 36 4.67 16.37 5.44
N THR A 37 4.48 16.97 6.62
CA THR A 37 4.72 16.27 7.90
C THR A 37 3.50 15.40 8.24
N TYR A 38 3.76 14.14 8.57
CA TYR A 38 2.74 13.18 9.00
C TYR A 38 3.33 12.21 10.03
N GLU A 39 2.45 11.66 10.86
CA GLU A 39 2.76 10.52 11.71
C GLU A 39 2.42 9.22 10.98
N THR A 40 3.21 8.19 11.18
CA THR A 40 2.94 6.86 10.64
C THR A 40 2.38 5.96 11.72
N ILE A 41 1.22 5.35 11.46
CA ILE A 41 0.51 4.48 12.40
C ILE A 41 0.63 3.03 11.92
N PRO A 42 1.44 2.19 12.59
CA PRO A 42 1.62 0.81 12.18
C PRO A 42 0.38 -0.03 12.49
N VAL A 43 -0.10 -0.78 11.50
CA VAL A 43 -1.21 -1.73 11.63
C VAL A 43 -0.85 -3.10 11.06
N THR A 44 -1.39 -4.17 11.65
CA THR A 44 -1.29 -5.53 11.08
C THR A 44 -2.51 -5.87 10.23
N PHE A 45 -2.56 -7.07 9.65
CA PHE A 45 -3.72 -7.51 8.87
C PHE A 45 -5.01 -7.54 9.69
N LEU A 46 -4.93 -7.96 10.96
CA LEU A 46 -6.08 -8.02 11.87
C LEU A 46 -6.48 -6.66 12.44
N ASP A 47 -5.55 -5.70 12.49
CA ASP A 47 -5.85 -4.33 12.91
C ASP A 47 -6.70 -3.57 11.87
N ILE A 48 -6.46 -3.79 10.57
CA ILE A 48 -7.14 -3.08 9.48
C ILE A 48 -8.68 -3.08 9.61
N PRO A 49 -9.36 -4.23 9.73
CA PRO A 49 -10.83 -4.25 9.82
C PRO A 49 -11.39 -3.62 11.10
N THR A 50 -10.57 -3.33 12.11
CA THR A 50 -11.02 -2.77 13.39
C THR A 50 -10.65 -1.31 13.57
N LEU A 51 -9.49 -0.87 13.06
CA LEU A 51 -8.98 0.49 13.23
C LEU A 51 -9.41 1.42 12.10
N ILE A 52 -9.37 0.96 10.84
CA ILE A 52 -9.70 1.83 9.69
C ILE A 52 -11.14 2.35 9.75
N PRO A 53 -12.16 1.57 10.15
CA PRO A 53 -13.53 2.09 10.31
C PRO A 53 -13.69 3.20 11.37
N LYS A 54 -12.77 3.29 12.34
CA LYS A 54 -12.78 4.37 13.35
C LYS A 54 -12.28 5.70 12.77
N VAL A 55 -11.49 5.62 11.70
CA VAL A 55 -10.85 6.77 11.04
C VAL A 55 -11.62 7.18 9.79
N CYS A 56 -12.20 6.22 9.09
CA CYS A 56 -13.06 6.39 7.92
C CYS A 56 -14.45 5.79 8.24
N PRO A 57 -15.31 6.50 9.01
CA PRO A 57 -16.67 6.04 9.29
C PRO A 57 -17.40 5.97 7.94
N ASN A 58 -18.04 4.85 7.63
CA ASN A 58 -18.66 4.50 6.33
C ASN A 58 -17.77 3.72 5.33
N VAL A 59 -16.53 3.37 5.68
CA VAL A 59 -15.77 2.41 4.87
C VAL A 59 -16.46 1.05 4.83
N THR A 60 -16.66 0.49 3.63
CA THR A 60 -17.18 -0.86 3.43
C THR A 60 -16.09 -1.90 3.24
N ALA A 61 -14.94 -1.49 2.70
CA ALA A 61 -13.75 -2.32 2.48
C ALA A 61 -12.52 -1.63 3.10
N PRO A 62 -12.23 -1.88 4.39
CA PRO A 62 -11.09 -1.27 5.06
C PRO A 62 -9.78 -1.78 4.48
N THR A 63 -8.91 -0.86 4.10
CA THR A 63 -7.61 -1.11 3.47
C THR A 63 -6.59 -0.07 3.92
N VAL A 64 -5.32 -0.32 3.64
CA VAL A 64 -4.25 0.67 3.78
C VAL A 64 -3.49 0.82 2.46
N PRO A 65 -2.90 2.00 2.18
CA PRO A 65 -2.81 3.18 3.04
C PRO A 65 -4.16 3.84 3.33
N THR A 66 -4.32 4.33 4.54
CA THR A 66 -5.40 5.26 4.92
C THR A 66 -4.77 6.50 5.54
N LEU A 67 -5.07 7.67 5.01
CA LEU A 67 -4.66 8.96 5.57
C LEU A 67 -5.79 9.53 6.44
N LYS A 68 -5.56 9.68 7.73
CA LYS A 68 -6.42 10.48 8.60
C LYS A 68 -6.07 11.95 8.42
N ILE A 69 -7.06 12.74 7.99
CA ILE A 69 -6.97 14.18 7.81
C ILE A 69 -7.44 14.88 9.09
N ALA A 70 -8.58 14.44 9.63
CA ALA A 70 -9.15 14.89 10.89
C ALA A 70 -9.95 13.74 11.55
N ASP A 71 -10.52 13.98 12.72
CA ASP A 71 -11.37 12.99 13.40
C ASP A 71 -12.61 12.65 12.57
N GLY A 72 -12.75 11.38 12.20
CA GLY A 72 -13.80 10.91 11.30
C GLY A 72 -13.59 11.26 9.82
N GLU A 73 -12.47 11.88 9.45
CA GLU A 73 -12.14 12.25 8.08
C GLU A 73 -10.91 11.47 7.59
N GLY A 74 -11.15 10.23 7.18
CA GLY A 74 -10.15 9.32 6.61
C GLY A 74 -10.26 9.24 5.09
N LEU A 75 -9.11 9.08 4.43
CA LEU A 75 -9.00 8.90 2.98
C LEU A 75 -8.21 7.62 2.69
N GLN A 76 -8.88 6.65 2.06
CA GLN A 76 -8.24 5.44 1.53
C GLN A 76 -7.75 5.65 0.10
N ASP A 77 -7.03 4.65 -0.41
CA ASP A 77 -6.48 4.60 -1.76
C ASP A 77 -5.24 5.48 -1.97
N SER A 78 -4.16 4.86 -2.45
CA SER A 78 -2.87 5.54 -2.59
C SER A 78 -2.89 6.65 -3.64
N LEU A 79 -3.69 6.53 -4.69
CA LEU A 79 -3.84 7.55 -5.73
C LEU A 79 -4.69 8.71 -5.20
N ALA A 80 -5.80 8.43 -4.53
CA ALA A 80 -6.63 9.46 -3.91
C ALA A 80 -5.83 10.26 -2.86
N ILE A 81 -4.99 9.60 -2.05
CA ILE A 81 -4.07 10.26 -1.12
C ILE A 81 -3.08 11.16 -1.88
N ALA A 82 -2.48 10.68 -2.98
CA ALA A 82 -1.57 11.49 -3.79
C ALA A 82 -2.25 12.72 -4.41
N GLU A 83 -3.49 12.57 -4.89
CA GLU A 83 -4.32 13.68 -5.40
C GLU A 83 -4.68 14.69 -4.30
N TYR A 84 -5.03 14.21 -3.11
CA TYR A 84 -5.25 15.05 -1.95
C TYR A 84 -3.98 15.86 -1.61
N VAL A 85 -2.82 15.21 -1.60
CA VAL A 85 -1.53 15.85 -1.32
C VAL A 85 -1.19 16.89 -2.38
N GLU A 86 -1.32 16.57 -3.67
CA GLU A 86 -1.09 17.52 -4.77
C GLU A 86 -1.96 18.78 -4.64
N ARG A 87 -3.24 18.61 -4.30
CA ARG A 87 -4.20 19.72 -4.21
C ARG A 87 -4.01 20.58 -2.96
N ASN A 88 -3.76 19.98 -1.81
CA ASN A 88 -3.72 20.70 -0.53
C ASN A 88 -2.31 21.19 -0.17
N TYR A 89 -1.27 20.64 -0.79
CA TYR A 89 0.13 21.02 -0.58
C TYR A 89 0.81 21.33 -1.93
N PRO A 90 0.40 22.41 -2.63
CA PRO A 90 0.83 22.69 -3.99
C PRO A 90 2.28 23.17 -4.11
N LYS A 91 2.96 23.46 -2.99
CA LYS A 91 4.34 23.94 -2.98
C LYS A 91 5.31 22.82 -3.36
N GLY A 92 6.23 23.12 -4.26
CA GLY A 92 7.26 22.18 -4.75
C GLY A 92 6.88 21.54 -6.09
N PRO A 93 7.70 20.60 -6.58
CA PRO A 93 7.42 19.92 -7.86
C PRO A 93 6.07 19.19 -7.82
N SER A 94 5.42 19.09 -8.98
CA SER A 94 4.15 18.36 -9.10
C SER A 94 4.39 16.86 -9.06
N ILE A 95 3.52 16.12 -8.38
CA ILE A 95 3.48 14.65 -8.46
C ILE A 95 3.06 14.23 -9.87
N PHE A 96 2.02 14.88 -10.41
CA PHE A 96 1.34 14.46 -11.65
C PHE A 96 1.79 15.17 -12.93
N GLY A 97 2.74 16.10 -12.83
CA GLY A 97 3.11 16.97 -13.93
C GLY A 97 2.21 18.20 -14.05
N GLN A 98 2.47 19.04 -15.04
CA GLN A 98 1.81 20.34 -15.19
C GLN A 98 0.60 20.30 -16.10
N SER A 99 0.42 19.21 -16.86
CA SER A 99 -0.65 19.04 -17.83
C SER A 99 -1.49 17.78 -17.59
N PRO A 100 -2.76 17.76 -18.04
CA PRO A 100 -3.58 16.56 -18.01
C PRO A 100 -2.94 15.37 -18.76
N SER A 101 -2.22 15.64 -19.84
CA SER A 101 -1.55 14.60 -20.64
C SER A 101 -0.41 13.92 -19.86
N GLU A 102 0.38 14.69 -19.11
CA GLU A 102 1.42 14.14 -18.23
C GLU A 102 0.80 13.28 -17.13
N LYS A 103 -0.27 13.76 -16.48
CA LYS A 103 -1.00 12.96 -15.49
C LYS A 103 -1.51 11.66 -16.08
N ASN A 104 -2.10 11.69 -17.27
CA ASN A 104 -2.61 10.49 -17.94
C ASN A 104 -1.49 9.51 -18.29
N LEU A 105 -0.32 10.00 -18.71
CA LEU A 105 0.84 9.15 -18.96
C LEU A 105 1.34 8.47 -17.67
N GLN A 106 1.35 9.19 -16.55
CA GLN A 106 1.71 8.61 -15.26
C GLN A 106 0.71 7.55 -14.80
N LEU A 107 -0.60 7.79 -14.95
CA LEU A 107 -1.63 6.81 -14.62
C LEU A 107 -1.55 5.56 -15.51
N PHE A 108 -1.23 5.73 -16.79
CA PHE A 108 -0.96 4.60 -17.69
C PHE A 108 0.26 3.79 -17.20
N PHE A 109 1.35 4.46 -16.86
CA PHE A 109 2.54 3.79 -16.35
C PHE A 109 2.29 3.10 -15.00
N GLU A 110 1.54 3.73 -14.11
CA GLU A 110 1.10 3.14 -12.84
C GLU A 110 0.31 1.84 -13.08
N SER A 111 -0.66 1.87 -14.00
CA SER A 111 -1.47 0.70 -14.35
C SER A 111 -0.62 -0.44 -14.94
N TYR A 112 0.37 -0.10 -15.77
CA TYR A 112 1.35 -1.06 -16.27
C TYR A 112 2.16 -1.70 -15.13
N VAL A 113 2.73 -0.89 -14.23
CA VAL A 113 3.50 -1.36 -13.06
C VAL A 113 2.63 -2.27 -12.19
N SER A 114 1.40 -1.86 -11.92
CA SER A 114 0.44 -2.58 -11.07
C SER A 114 0.03 -3.93 -11.67
N SER A 115 -0.17 -3.99 -12.99
CA SER A 115 -0.63 -5.21 -13.68
C SER A 115 0.48 -6.16 -14.11
N ARG A 116 1.70 -5.66 -14.36
CA ARG A 116 2.82 -6.45 -14.91
C ARG A 116 3.96 -6.68 -13.93
N LEU A 117 4.39 -5.65 -13.21
CA LEU A 117 5.57 -5.75 -12.35
C LEU A 117 5.20 -6.25 -10.95
N HIS A 118 4.17 -5.65 -10.34
CA HIS A 118 3.79 -5.97 -8.97
C HIS A 118 3.45 -7.45 -8.73
N PRO A 119 2.74 -8.17 -9.61
CA PRO A 119 2.43 -9.59 -9.37
C PRO A 119 3.68 -10.49 -9.35
N ALA A 120 4.70 -10.17 -10.16
CA ALA A 120 5.98 -10.88 -10.13
C ALA A 120 6.77 -10.57 -8.86
N ILE A 121 6.85 -9.30 -8.47
CA ILE A 121 7.51 -8.86 -7.22
C ILE A 121 6.84 -9.49 -6.01
N GLN A 122 5.50 -9.45 -5.95
CA GLN A 122 4.73 -9.97 -4.82
C GLN A 122 5.03 -11.45 -4.57
N ARG A 123 5.14 -12.27 -5.63
CA ARG A 123 5.47 -13.69 -5.50
C ARG A 123 6.87 -13.93 -4.94
N LEU A 124 7.83 -13.07 -5.26
CA LEU A 124 9.20 -13.17 -4.75
C LEU A 124 9.31 -12.91 -3.24
N VAL A 125 8.41 -12.10 -2.68
CA VAL A 125 8.43 -11.72 -1.25
C VAL A 125 7.32 -12.38 -0.43
N PHE A 126 6.47 -13.20 -1.07
CA PHE A 126 5.21 -13.66 -0.47
C PHE A 126 5.41 -14.55 0.76
N ILE A 127 6.38 -15.47 0.69
CA ILE A 127 6.70 -16.39 1.78
C ILE A 127 7.33 -15.63 2.94
N GLU A 128 8.28 -14.73 2.67
CA GLU A 128 8.89 -13.88 3.71
C GLU A 128 7.83 -13.02 4.41
N MET A 129 6.88 -12.44 3.65
CA MET A 129 5.76 -11.69 4.22
C MET A 129 4.91 -12.53 5.17
N TYR A 130 4.67 -13.81 4.86
CA TYR A 130 3.95 -14.73 5.74
C TYR A 130 4.78 -15.09 6.97
N GLU A 131 6.07 -15.40 6.79
CA GLU A 131 6.98 -15.78 7.86
C GLU A 131 7.24 -14.63 8.84
N ASP A 132 7.17 -13.38 8.41
CA ASP A 132 7.32 -12.19 9.25
C ASP A 132 6.08 -11.90 10.11
N GLN A 133 4.97 -12.63 9.95
CA GLN A 133 3.77 -12.43 10.78
C GLN A 133 3.86 -13.13 12.14
N ASP A 134 3.17 -12.58 13.13
CA ASP A 134 2.83 -13.31 14.35
C ASP A 134 1.83 -14.45 14.04
N ALA A 135 1.54 -15.31 15.02
CA ALA A 135 0.73 -16.52 14.80
C ALA A 135 -0.67 -16.21 14.24
N ASP A 136 -1.35 -15.19 14.78
CA ASP A 136 -2.72 -14.86 14.41
C ASP A 136 -2.77 -14.18 13.03
N ASN A 137 -1.86 -13.26 12.75
CA ASN A 137 -1.74 -12.62 11.43
C ASN A 137 -1.27 -13.60 10.36
N ALA A 138 -0.41 -14.57 10.70
CA ALA A 138 -0.01 -15.66 9.80
C ALA A 138 -1.23 -16.52 9.42
N ALA A 139 -2.05 -16.91 10.41
CA ALA A 139 -3.26 -17.69 10.17
C ALA A 139 -4.27 -16.92 9.29
N TYR A 140 -4.48 -15.63 9.55
CA TYR A 140 -5.29 -14.77 8.70
C TYR A 140 -4.70 -14.62 7.29
N PHE A 141 -3.38 -14.40 7.18
CA PHE A 141 -2.71 -14.26 5.89
C PHE A 141 -2.90 -15.52 5.05
N LYS A 142 -2.56 -16.69 5.59
CA LYS A 142 -2.76 -17.95 4.89
C LYS A 142 -4.21 -18.15 4.46
N SER A 143 -5.15 -18.12 5.40
CA SER A 143 -6.56 -18.37 5.11
C SER A 143 -7.16 -17.40 4.10
N SER A 144 -6.79 -16.11 4.14
CA SER A 144 -7.29 -15.10 3.20
C SER A 144 -6.78 -15.27 1.78
N ARG A 145 -5.53 -15.74 1.61
CA ARG A 145 -4.89 -15.92 0.29
C ARG A 145 -5.27 -17.25 -0.35
N GLU A 146 -5.45 -18.28 0.47
CA GLU A 146 -5.82 -19.62 0.00
C GLU A 146 -7.31 -19.77 -0.34
N LYS A 147 -8.14 -18.71 -0.15
CA LYS A 147 -9.56 -18.70 -0.57
C LYS A 147 -9.76 -19.07 -2.04
N GLY A 148 -8.77 -18.82 -2.89
CA GLY A 148 -8.77 -19.18 -4.32
C GLY A 148 -8.42 -20.64 -4.63
N GLY A 149 -8.24 -21.50 -3.62
CA GLY A 149 -7.96 -22.93 -3.79
C GLY A 149 -6.49 -23.27 -4.08
N LYS A 150 -5.58 -22.31 -4.01
CA LYS A 150 -4.12 -22.52 -4.12
C LYS A 150 -3.46 -22.33 -2.77
N THR A 151 -2.46 -23.14 -2.43
CA THR A 151 -1.67 -22.96 -1.21
C THR A 151 -0.74 -21.75 -1.32
N LEU A 152 -0.23 -21.25 -0.18
CA LEU A 152 0.78 -20.17 -0.17
C LEU A 152 2.01 -20.51 -1.02
N GLU A 153 2.49 -21.76 -0.97
CA GLU A 153 3.64 -22.22 -1.75
C GLU A 153 3.32 -22.24 -3.25
N GLN A 154 2.11 -22.65 -3.63
CA GLN A 154 1.65 -22.60 -5.03
C GLN A 154 1.45 -21.17 -5.53
N LEU A 155 1.05 -20.25 -4.65
CA LEU A 155 0.94 -18.83 -4.96
C LEU A 155 2.32 -18.19 -5.11
N GLY A 156 3.28 -18.54 -4.25
CA GLY A 156 4.68 -18.12 -4.33
C GLY A 156 5.37 -18.66 -5.58
N GLY A 157 5.09 -19.91 -5.97
CA GLY A 157 5.63 -20.52 -7.18
C GLY A 157 7.16 -20.68 -7.17
N ASP A 158 7.76 -20.80 -8.35
CA ASP A 158 9.21 -20.94 -8.51
C ASP A 158 9.92 -19.57 -8.55
N GLN A 159 10.92 -19.40 -7.69
CA GLN A 159 11.62 -18.13 -7.54
C GLN A 159 12.40 -17.73 -8.81
N ALA A 160 13.06 -18.68 -9.48
CA ALA A 160 13.84 -18.39 -10.68
C ALA A 160 12.93 -17.96 -11.84
N GLN A 161 11.78 -18.61 -11.98
CA GLN A 161 10.76 -18.25 -12.96
C GLN A 161 10.14 -16.89 -12.66
N ASN A 162 9.82 -16.58 -11.40
CA ASN A 162 9.31 -15.28 -11.00
C ASN A 162 10.31 -14.15 -11.31
N LEU A 163 11.61 -14.40 -11.06
CA LEU A 163 12.68 -13.43 -11.37
C LEU A 163 12.85 -13.25 -12.88
N LYS A 164 12.77 -14.33 -13.66
CA LYS A 164 12.80 -14.25 -15.11
C LYS A 164 11.63 -13.42 -15.64
N GLU A 165 10.41 -13.69 -15.17
CA GLU A 165 9.21 -12.96 -15.57
C GLU A 165 9.31 -11.47 -15.21
N LEU A 166 9.83 -11.14 -14.02
CA LEU A 166 10.09 -9.76 -13.64
C LEU A 166 11.05 -9.07 -14.61
N LYS A 167 12.14 -9.73 -15.00
CA LYS A 167 13.10 -9.20 -15.99
C LYS A 167 12.46 -9.00 -17.35
N ASP A 168 11.70 -10.00 -17.84
CA ASP A 168 11.01 -9.92 -19.13
C ASP A 168 9.98 -8.77 -19.14
N ASN A 169 9.33 -8.48 -18.01
CA ASN A 169 8.40 -7.36 -17.88
C ASN A 169 9.09 -6.00 -17.74
N LEU A 170 10.40 -5.92 -17.52
CA LEU A 170 11.13 -4.64 -17.44
C LEU A 170 11.63 -4.15 -18.81
N GLY A 171 11.70 -5.04 -19.80
CA GLY A 171 12.27 -4.75 -21.13
C GLY A 171 13.72 -5.17 -21.24
#